data_AF-A0A7K3AC00-F1
#
_entry.id   AF-A0A7K3AC00-F1
#
_cell.length_a   1.000
_cell.length_b   1.000
_cell.length_c   1.000
_cell.angle_alpha   90.00
_cell.angle_beta   90.00
_cell.angle_gamma   90.00
#
_symmetry.space_group_name_H-M   'P 1'
#
loop_
_entity.id
_entity.type
_entity.pdbx_description
1 polymer ?
#
loop_
_entity_poly.entity_id
_entity_poly.type
_entity_poly.pdbx_seq_one_letter_code
_entity_poly.pdbx_strand_id
1 'polypeptide(L)'
;MTAQTDHQHTPPPMRTIAELRIALRAYGFPGDPASFEAELDAAELDDLTAVREIAQAYRHRVLLALDPAGMAQVIRSTDDVTTELQRKMAQARGR
;
A
#
# COMPACT_ATOMS: atom_id res chain seq x y z
N MET A 1 -15.45 -32.99 2.76
CA MET A 1 -14.57 -32.48 1.68
C MET A 1 -14.86 -31.01 1.46
N THR A 2 -13.99 -30.13 1.92
CA THR A 2 -13.88 -28.75 1.40
C THR A 2 -12.40 -28.41 1.43
N ALA A 3 -11.74 -28.57 0.29
CA ALA A 3 -10.39 -28.07 0.10
C ALA A 3 -10.49 -26.53 0.10
N GLN A 4 -10.18 -25.90 1.23
CA GLN A 4 -9.82 -24.48 1.24
C GLN A 4 -8.55 -24.38 0.42
N THR A 5 -8.71 -23.94 -0.83
CA THR A 5 -7.56 -23.67 -1.69
C THR A 5 -6.89 -22.45 -1.10
N ASP A 6 -5.80 -22.70 -0.38
CA ASP A 6 -4.82 -21.70 0.03
C ASP A 6 -4.30 -21.05 -1.27
N HIS A 7 -4.99 -20.02 -1.76
CA HIS A 7 -4.49 -19.21 -2.84
C HIS A 7 -3.37 -18.36 -2.27
N GLN A 8 -2.20 -18.98 -2.12
CA GLN A 8 -0.92 -18.26 -2.15
C GLN A 8 -0.89 -17.53 -3.48
N HIS A 9 -1.44 -16.31 -3.51
CA HIS A 9 -1.38 -15.43 -4.65
C HIS A 9 0.10 -15.12 -4.81
N THR A 10 0.76 -15.85 -5.72
CA THR A 10 2.15 -15.57 -6.03
C THR A 10 2.17 -14.13 -6.51
N PRO A 11 2.95 -13.25 -5.84
CA PRO A 11 2.92 -11.83 -6.16
C PRO A 11 3.28 -11.64 -7.64
N PRO A 12 2.63 -10.71 -8.34
CA PRO A 12 2.91 -10.46 -9.74
C PRO A 12 4.39 -10.07 -9.90
N PRO A 13 4.99 -10.37 -11.06
CA PRO A 13 6.31 -9.85 -11.36
C PRO A 13 6.27 -8.32 -11.30
N MET A 14 7.26 -7.72 -10.62
CA MET A 14 7.40 -6.28 -10.41
C MET A 14 8.89 -5.88 -10.46
N ARG A 15 9.66 -6.50 -11.36
CA ARG A 15 11.11 -6.29 -11.54
C ARG A 15 11.40 -5.07 -12.41
N THR A 16 10.45 -4.63 -13.22
CA THR A 16 10.55 -3.42 -14.04
C THR A 16 9.45 -2.42 -13.68
N ILE A 17 9.63 -1.15 -14.05
CA ILE A 17 8.60 -0.12 -13.92
C ILE A 17 7.36 -0.49 -14.73
N ALA A 18 7.53 -1.06 -15.93
CA ALA A 18 6.40 -1.52 -16.76
C ALA A 18 5.59 -2.64 -16.07
N GLU A 19 6.28 -3.61 -15.47
CA GLU A 19 5.64 -4.66 -14.68
C GLU A 19 4.91 -4.09 -13.46
N LEU A 20 5.51 -3.11 -12.77
CA LEU A 20 4.88 -2.43 -11.64
C LEU A 20 3.62 -1.65 -12.06
N ARG A 21 3.62 -0.96 -13.20
CA ARG A 21 2.42 -0.30 -13.76
C ARG A 21 1.27 -1.27 -13.97
N ILE A 22 1.56 -2.45 -14.52
CA ILE A 22 0.56 -3.50 -14.73
C ILE A 22 0.03 -3.99 -13.38
N ALA A 23 0.93 -4.27 -12.43
CA ALA A 23 0.56 -4.73 -11.10
C ALA A 23 -0.32 -3.70 -10.34
N LEU A 24 0.00 -2.40 -10.43
CA LEU A 24 -0.79 -1.34 -9.82
C LEU A 24 -2.20 -1.23 -10.41
N ARG A 25 -2.35 -1.42 -11.72
CA ARG A 25 -3.67 -1.41 -12.37
C ARG A 25 -4.54 -2.60 -11.98
N ALA A 26 -3.92 -3.75 -11.75
CA ALA A 26 -4.64 -4.98 -11.44
C ALA A 26 -4.91 -5.17 -9.94
N TYR A 27 -3.98 -4.75 -9.09
CA TYR A 27 -3.95 -5.08 -7.66
C TYR A 27 -3.68 -3.88 -6.75
N GLY A 28 -3.31 -2.72 -7.28
CA GLY A 28 -3.04 -1.52 -6.49
C GLY A 28 -4.30 -0.90 -5.91
N PHE A 29 -4.13 0.05 -4.99
CA PHE A 29 -5.26 0.80 -4.47
C PHE A 29 -5.82 1.76 -5.52
N PRO A 30 -7.12 2.11 -5.45
CA PRO A 30 -7.69 3.12 -6.34
C PRO A 30 -6.90 4.43 -6.28
N GLY A 31 -6.43 4.90 -7.44
CA GLY A 31 -5.63 6.12 -7.57
C GLY A 31 -4.11 5.91 -7.53
N ASP A 32 -3.62 4.74 -7.10
CA ASP A 32 -2.20 4.43 -7.12
C ASP A 32 -1.58 4.51 -8.53
N PRO A 33 -2.22 3.99 -9.61
CA PRO A 33 -1.63 4.11 -10.95
C PRO A 33 -1.41 5.56 -11.38
N ALA A 34 -2.35 6.46 -11.11
CA ALA A 34 -2.23 7.86 -11.50
C ALA A 34 -1.18 8.60 -10.66
N SER A 35 -1.14 8.33 -9.36
CA SER A 35 -0.17 8.93 -8.43
C SER A 35 1.25 8.46 -8.74
N PHE A 36 1.42 7.19 -9.07
CA PHE A 36 2.70 6.62 -9.47
C PHE A 36 3.29 7.30 -10.72
N GLU A 37 2.49 7.51 -11.76
CA GLU A 37 2.97 8.22 -12.96
C GLU A 37 3.30 9.68 -12.64
N ALA A 38 2.46 10.36 -11.86
CA ALA A 38 2.70 11.77 -11.49
C ALA A 38 4.00 11.94 -10.68
N GLU A 39 4.29 11.02 -9.75
CA GLU A 39 5.53 11.02 -8.98
C GLU A 39 6.74 10.69 -9.86
N LEU A 40 6.61 9.74 -10.79
CA LEU A 40 7.68 9.43 -11.74
C LEU A 40 7.97 10.59 -12.71
N ASP A 41 6.93 11.27 -13.21
CA ASP A 41 7.07 12.41 -14.11
C ASP A 41 7.69 13.63 -13.41
N ALA A 42 7.52 13.74 -12.09
CA ALA A 42 8.12 14.78 -11.27
C ALA A 42 9.57 14.49 -10.87
N ALA A 43 10.02 13.24 -10.98
CA ALA A 43 11.38 12.85 -10.68
C ALA A 43 12.33 13.23 -11.82
N GLU A 44 13.49 13.79 -11.47
CA GLU A 44 14.56 14.03 -12.44
C GLU A 44 15.07 12.69 -12.98
N LEU A 45 15.29 12.61 -14.30
CA LEU A 45 15.62 11.36 -14.98
C LEU A 45 16.94 10.72 -14.49
N ASP A 46 17.88 11.55 -14.04
CA ASP A 46 19.18 11.13 -13.52
C ASP A 46 19.17 10.87 -11.99
N ASP A 47 18.10 11.22 -11.28
CA ASP A 47 17.90 10.84 -9.89
C ASP A 47 17.34 9.42 -9.78
N LEU A 48 18.24 8.45 -10.01
CA LEU A 48 17.92 7.03 -9.91
C LEU A 48 17.56 6.60 -8.47
N THR A 49 17.93 7.39 -7.45
CA THR A 49 17.56 7.12 -6.07
C THR A 49 16.08 7.41 -5.86
N ALA A 50 15.61 8.58 -6.29
CA ALA A 50 14.20 8.95 -6.21
C ALA A 50 13.32 7.96 -6.99
N VAL A 51 13.69 7.61 -8.22
CA VAL A 51 12.95 6.62 -9.03
C VAL A 51 12.88 5.26 -8.32
N ARG A 52 13.97 4.82 -7.69
CA ARG A 52 14.02 3.57 -6.93
C ARG A 52 13.09 3.63 -5.70
N GLU A 53 13.08 4.74 -4.96
CA GLU A 53 12.23 4.90 -3.78
C GLU A 53 10.74 4.89 -4.14
N ILE A 54 10.35 5.62 -5.19
CA ILE A 54 8.98 5.60 -5.74
C ILE A 54 8.61 4.15 -6.10
N ALA A 55 9.43 3.47 -6.90
CA ALA A 55 9.14 2.09 -7.30
C ALA A 55 9.00 1.14 -6.09
N GLN A 56 9.82 1.29 -5.05
CA GLN A 56 9.74 0.47 -3.83
C GLN A 56 8.47 0.74 -3.02
N ALA A 57 8.09 2.00 -2.86
CA ALA A 57 6.89 2.39 -2.15
C ALA A 57 5.64 1.77 -2.80
N TYR A 58 5.51 1.88 -4.12
CA TYR A 58 4.36 1.34 -4.84
C TYR A 58 4.39 -0.19 -4.94
N ARG A 59 5.57 -0.81 -5.04
CA ARG A 59 5.70 -2.27 -4.91
C ARG A 59 5.20 -2.75 -3.55
N HIS A 60 5.53 -2.04 -2.48
CA HIS A 60 5.05 -2.38 -1.14
C HIS A 60 3.52 -2.26 -1.04
N ARG A 61 2.92 -1.23 -1.63
CA ARG A 61 1.44 -1.07 -1.67
C ARG A 61 0.75 -2.23 -2.37
N VAL A 62 1.27 -2.68 -3.52
CA VAL A 62 0.73 -3.85 -4.22
C VAL A 62 0.82 -5.10 -3.34
N LEU A 63 1.95 -5.33 -2.67
CA LEU A 63 2.11 -6.47 -1.78
C LEU A 63 1.15 -6.41 -0.58
N LEU A 64 0.91 -5.22 -0.02
CA LEU A 64 -0.04 -5.04 1.06
C LEU A 64 -1.47 -5.32 0.60
N ALA A 65 -1.86 -4.86 -0.60
CA ALA A 65 -3.17 -5.12 -1.17
C ALA A 65 -3.41 -6.62 -1.45
N LEU A 66 -2.33 -7.38 -1.70
CA LEU A 66 -2.36 -8.83 -1.88
C LEU A 66 -2.32 -9.63 -0.57
N ASP A 67 -2.17 -8.97 0.58
CA ASP A 67 -2.17 -9.59 1.91
C ASP A 67 -3.40 -9.14 2.72
N PRO A 68 -4.56 -9.82 2.59
CA PRO A 68 -5.76 -9.49 3.35
C PRO A 68 -5.57 -9.53 4.87
N ALA A 69 -4.70 -10.41 5.37
CA ALA A 69 -4.43 -10.53 6.80
C ALA A 69 -3.56 -9.38 7.32
N GLY A 70 -2.53 -8.98 6.56
CA GLY A 70 -1.75 -7.77 6.81
C GLY A 70 -2.61 -6.51 6.76
N MET A 71 -3.47 -6.39 5.74
CA MET A 71 -4.38 -5.24 5.62
C MET A 71 -5.37 -5.14 6.77
N ALA A 72 -5.93 -6.27 7.23
CA ALA A 72 -6.82 -6.29 8.40
C ALA A 72 -6.10 -5.82 9.69
N GLN A 73 -4.81 -6.12 9.86
CA GLN A 73 -4.01 -5.63 10.98
C GLN A 73 -3.77 -4.12 10.90
N VAL A 74 -3.50 -3.58 9.71
CA VAL A 74 -3.32 -2.13 9.49
C VAL A 74 -4.60 -1.37 9.81
N ILE A 75 -5.76 -1.86 9.35
CA ILE A 75 -7.06 -1.25 9.63
C ILE A 75 -7.34 -1.27 11.14
N ARG A 76 -7.16 -2.41 11.80
CA ARG A 76 -7.35 -2.52 13.26
C ARG A 76 -6.47 -1.53 14.02
N SER A 77 -5.19 -1.43 13.66
CA SER A 77 -4.26 -0.47 14.28
C SER A 77 -4.74 0.98 14.11
N THR A 78 -5.29 1.32 12.94
CA THR A 78 -5.83 2.66 12.68
C THR A 78 -7.05 2.96 13.55
N ASP A 79 -7.95 1.99 13.71
CA ASP A 79 -9.12 2.11 14.59
C ASP A 79 -8.70 2.23 16.06
N ASP A 80 -7.70 1.47 16.49
CA ASP A 80 -7.14 1.52 17.84
C ASP A 80 -6.54 2.90 18.14
N VAL A 81 -5.74 3.45 17.21
CA VAL A 81 -5.16 4.79 17.31
C VAL A 81 -6.25 5.86 17.35
N THR A 82 -7.27 5.74 16.50
CA THR A 82 -8.39 6.69 16.46
C THR A 82 -9.17 6.68 17.77
N THR A 83 -9.42 5.49 18.31
CA THR A 83 -10.11 5.30 19.59
C THR A 83 -9.31 5.91 20.75
N GLU A 84 -7.99 5.69 20.78
CA GLU A 84 -7.12 6.27 21.81
C GLU A 84 -7.06 7.79 21.71
N LEU A 85 -6.99 8.33 20.49
CA LEU A 85 -7.02 9.77 20.28
C LEU A 85 -8.33 10.40 20.79
N GLN A 86 -9.48 9.79 20.47
CA GLN A 86 -10.78 10.24 20.96
C GLN A 86 -10.87 10.21 22.49
N ARG A 87 -10.38 9.13 23.12
CA ARG A 87 -10.32 8.99 24.59
C ARG A 87 -9.52 10.12 25.23
N LYS A 88 -8.31 10.39 24.72
CA LYS A 88 -7.45 11.48 25.23
C LYS A 88 -8.09 12.85 25.05
N MET A 89 -8.74 13.10 23.93
CA MET A 89 -9.45 14.36 23.67
C MET A 89 -10.65 14.55 24.60
N ALA A 90 -11.38 13.48 24.94
CA ALA A 90 -12.47 13.53 25.92
C ALA A 90 -11.95 13.83 27.33
N GLN A 91 -10.84 13.21 27.74
CA GLN A 91 -10.19 13.49 29.03
C GLN A 91 -9.66 14.91 29.14
N ALA A 92 -9.15 15.46 28.03
CA ALA A 92 -8.64 16.84 27.97
C ALA A 92 -9.77 17.90 28.04
N ARG A 93 -10.97 17.60 27.55
CA ARG A 93 -12.13 18.51 27.59
C ARG A 93 -12.90 18.50 28.92
N GLY A 94 -12.70 17.47 29.76
CA GLY A 94 -13.31 17.36 31.08
C GLY A 94 -12.50 17.98 32.22
N ARG A 95 -11.41 18.68 31.89
CA ARG A 95 -10.57 19.49 32.79
C ARG A 95 -10.74 20.96 32.46
#